data_AF-A0A1Y1Z886-F1
#
_entry.id   AF-A0A1Y1Z886-F1
#
_cell.length_a   1.000
_cell.length_b   1.000
_cell.length_c   1.000
_cell.angle_alpha   90.00
_cell.angle_beta   90.00
_cell.angle_gamma   90.00
#
_symmetry.space_group_name_H-M   'P 1'
#
loop_
_entity.id
_entity.type
_entity.pdbx_description
1 polymer ?
#
loop_
_entity_poly.entity_id
_entity_poly.type
_entity_poly.pdbx_seq_one_letter_code
_entity_poly.pdbx_strand_id
1 'polypeptide(L)'
;MPLHILAQGVFEGISTLPGGWTLLKTIIALAVLLVLKRFFNGAWNTSERNMHSKVVMITGGTSGIGAEVARNLAQRGAQLILLTNHPLSDPFLVDYIFDLRSSTNNELITAEHVDLASLHSIRLFATKWIDNAPPRRLDMIVLCANEMTPPGGKIRVTEDGVERIWGVNYLANFHLLSILSPGLRAQPPDRDVRVVIATCGSYIVGKLPESSGPTSEKNGKGKKNTGRDIKAAPMPETFNPSAAYADSKLALMTFAHAFQKHLTSYIRPDKSPNNARVILCDPGLTRTPGMRRYLSRGSILGLLVYLFMWPFWWLVLKSPDSGAQTILFAAMEAEFGRGEGGVFLKEVQVRELARKEEIGDEGCQKSLWEESERVVQGLEKEGAGRRAREKKEREARDKKVEKEKEREAAKEKDKPQSTADGARQRKGK
;
A
#
# COMPACT_ATOMS: atom_id res chain seq x y z
N MET A 1 -20.53 30.21 41.35
CA MET A 1 -21.29 30.99 40.35
C MET A 1 -21.90 30.19 39.20
N PRO A 2 -21.39 29.02 38.73
CA PRO A 2 -22.10 28.22 37.70
C PRO A 2 -23.39 27.56 38.23
N LEU A 3 -23.40 27.16 39.51
CA LEU A 3 -24.53 26.50 40.16
C LEU A 3 -25.79 27.37 40.26
N HIS A 4 -25.65 28.68 40.49
CA HIS A 4 -26.81 29.59 40.53
C HIS A 4 -27.44 29.79 39.15
N ILE A 5 -26.61 29.89 38.11
CA ILE A 5 -27.07 30.03 36.71
C ILE A 5 -27.80 28.74 36.27
N LEU A 6 -27.28 27.57 36.65
CA LEU A 6 -27.92 26.28 36.38
C LEU A 6 -29.24 26.12 37.16
N ALA A 7 -29.27 26.49 38.45
CA ALA A 7 -30.48 26.45 39.26
C ALA A 7 -31.57 27.38 38.71
N GLN A 8 -31.20 28.59 38.31
CA GLN A 8 -32.13 29.58 37.76
C GLN A 8 -32.73 29.14 36.41
N GLY A 9 -31.91 28.52 35.53
CA GLY A 9 -32.39 27.94 34.27
C GLY A 9 -33.33 26.74 34.45
N VAL A 10 -33.15 25.94 35.51
CA VAL A 10 -34.00 24.77 35.81
C VAL A 10 -35.32 25.15 36.47
N PHE A 11 -35.32 26.12 37.40
CA PHE A 11 -36.51 26.48 38.17
C PHE A 11 -37.32 27.65 37.57
N GLU A 12 -36.69 28.59 36.86
CA GLU A 12 -37.36 29.79 36.32
C GLU A 12 -37.52 29.75 34.79
N GLY A 13 -36.96 28.74 34.12
CA GLY A 13 -37.06 28.54 32.68
C GLY A 13 -35.95 29.21 31.87
N ILE A 14 -35.71 28.70 30.65
CA ILE A 14 -34.59 29.10 29.77
C ILE A 14 -34.66 30.58 29.35
N SER A 15 -35.81 31.23 29.49
CA SER A 15 -36.04 32.65 29.20
C SER A 15 -35.41 33.61 30.21
N THR A 16 -35.09 33.19 31.44
CA THR A 16 -34.51 34.07 32.47
C THR A 16 -32.99 34.20 32.35
N LEU A 17 -32.35 33.32 31.59
CA LEU A 17 -30.93 33.37 31.30
C LEU A 17 -30.63 34.40 30.19
N PRO A 18 -29.67 35.33 30.37
CA PRO A 18 -29.25 36.23 29.32
C PRO A 18 -28.77 35.43 28.09
N GLY A 19 -29.52 35.49 26.99
CA GLY A 19 -29.22 34.71 25.79
C GLY A 19 -29.51 33.21 25.89
N GLY A 20 -30.34 32.75 26.84
CA GLY A 20 -30.65 31.33 27.06
C GLY A 20 -31.19 30.59 25.83
N TRP A 21 -31.97 31.27 24.97
CA TRP A 21 -32.42 30.69 23.70
C TRP A 21 -31.29 30.51 22.68
N THR A 22 -30.33 31.44 22.65
CA THR A 22 -29.11 31.32 21.84
C THR A 22 -28.25 30.17 22.35
N LEU A 23 -28.08 30.05 23.67
CA LEU A 23 -27.36 28.95 24.29
C LEU A 23 -28.01 27.59 23.94
N LEU A 24 -29.33 27.48 24.09
CA LEU A 24 -30.07 26.26 23.73
C LEU A 24 -29.89 25.89 22.25
N LYS A 25 -30.03 26.86 21.34
CA LYS A 25 -29.79 26.65 19.90
C LYS A 25 -28.36 26.19 19.62
N THR A 26 -27.36 26.77 20.28
CA THR A 26 -25.96 26.35 20.11
C THR A 26 -25.72 24.94 20.64
N ILE A 27 -26.29 24.57 21.80
CA ILE A 27 -26.18 23.22 22.34
C ILE A 27 -26.82 22.20 21.39
N ILE A 28 -28.01 22.49 20.87
CA ILE A 28 -28.69 21.62 19.90
C ILE A 28 -27.85 21.49 18.63
N ALA A 29 -27.32 22.59 18.09
CA ALA A 29 -26.48 22.56 16.90
C ALA A 29 -25.20 21.73 17.13
N LEU A 30 -24.54 21.89 18.28
CA LEU A 30 -23.37 21.09 18.66
C LEU A 30 -23.73 19.61 18.83
N ALA A 31 -24.85 19.30 19.46
CA ALA A 31 -25.34 17.93 19.60
C ALA A 31 -25.60 17.27 18.23
N VAL A 32 -26.26 17.99 17.31
CA VAL A 32 -26.47 17.52 15.93
C VAL A 32 -25.14 17.30 15.22
N LEU A 33 -24.19 18.23 15.34
CA LEU A 33 -22.85 18.08 14.75
C LEU A 33 -22.10 16.87 15.32
N LEU A 34 -22.20 16.60 16.63
CA LEU A 34 -21.61 15.42 17.27
C LEU A 34 -22.25 14.13 16.78
N VAL A 35 -23.58 14.08 16.67
CA VAL A 35 -24.31 12.92 16.13
C VAL A 35 -23.92 12.66 14.66
N LEU A 36 -23.89 13.71 13.84
CA LEU A 36 -23.44 13.61 12.44
C LEU A 36 -21.99 13.13 12.38
N LYS A 37 -21.10 13.68 13.20
CA LYS A 37 -19.69 13.26 13.21
C LYS A 37 -19.53 11.80 13.63
N ARG A 38 -20.31 11.35 14.62
CA ARG A 38 -20.34 9.95 15.06
C ARG A 38 -20.85 9.02 13.97
N PHE A 39 -21.87 9.46 13.22
CA PHE A 39 -22.42 8.74 12.07
C PHE A 39 -21.38 8.59 10.95
N PHE A 40 -20.75 9.70 10.53
CA PHE A 40 -19.75 9.67 9.45
C PHE A 40 -18.46 8.92 9.82
N ASN A 41 -18.05 8.94 11.09
CA ASN A 41 -16.91 8.13 11.55
C ASN A 41 -17.17 6.62 11.42
N GLY A 42 -18.43 6.19 11.45
CA GLY A 42 -18.81 4.79 11.28
C GLY A 42 -18.63 3.93 12.53
N ALA A 43 -18.63 2.61 12.32
CA ALA A 43 -18.52 1.63 13.40
C ALA A 43 -17.11 1.57 14.00
N TRP A 44 -17.03 1.15 15.25
CA TRP A 44 -15.76 1.00 15.98
C TRP A 44 -15.48 -0.47 16.25
N ASN A 45 -14.22 -0.88 16.19
CA ASN A 45 -13.84 -2.24 16.53
C ASN A 45 -13.95 -2.45 18.05
N THR A 46 -14.73 -3.45 18.47
CA THR A 46 -14.87 -3.83 19.89
C THR A 46 -13.98 -5.01 20.29
N SER A 47 -13.25 -5.59 19.34
CA SER A 47 -12.34 -6.71 19.60
C SER A 47 -11.13 -6.22 20.39
N GLU A 48 -10.81 -6.89 21.50
CA GLU A 48 -9.69 -6.54 22.40
C GLU A 48 -8.58 -7.60 22.40
N ARG A 49 -8.39 -8.26 21.24
CA ARG A 49 -7.39 -9.33 21.12
C ARG A 49 -5.97 -8.83 21.39
N ASN A 50 -5.28 -9.53 22.29
CA ASN A 50 -3.86 -9.35 22.50
C ASN A 50 -3.05 -9.88 21.29
N MET A 51 -2.16 -9.06 20.76
CA MET A 51 -1.34 -9.35 19.57
C MET A 51 0.11 -9.72 19.89
N HIS A 52 0.45 -9.93 21.17
CA HIS A 52 1.79 -10.37 21.58
C HIS A 52 2.20 -11.64 20.83
N SER A 53 3.49 -11.71 20.47
CA SER A 53 4.08 -12.80 19.68
C SER A 53 3.52 -12.98 18.26
N LYS A 54 2.65 -12.09 17.76
CA LYS A 54 2.18 -12.13 16.36
C LYS A 54 3.11 -11.33 15.46
N VAL A 55 3.54 -11.94 14.36
CA VAL A 55 4.38 -11.29 13.35
C VAL A 55 3.49 -10.76 12.23
N VAL A 56 3.42 -9.44 12.10
CA VAL A 56 2.57 -8.72 11.15
C VAL A 56 3.42 -7.94 10.16
N MET A 57 3.28 -8.25 8.88
CA MET A 57 3.87 -7.51 7.78
C MET A 57 2.86 -6.49 7.25
N ILE A 58 3.25 -5.22 7.09
CA ILE A 58 2.32 -4.16 6.67
C ILE A 58 2.91 -3.39 5.49
N THR A 59 2.21 -3.35 4.36
CA THR A 59 2.51 -2.39 3.28
C THR A 59 1.77 -1.09 3.53
N GLY A 60 2.44 0.06 3.33
CA GLY A 60 1.81 1.37 3.53
C GLY A 60 1.59 1.74 5.00
N GLY A 61 2.37 1.16 5.92
CA GLY A 61 2.27 1.35 7.36
C GLY A 61 2.83 2.68 7.90
N THR A 62 3.23 3.62 7.04
CA THR A 62 3.87 4.89 7.40
C THR A 62 2.96 6.11 7.25
N SER A 63 1.77 5.96 6.65
CA SER A 63 0.84 7.08 6.50
C SER A 63 -0.63 6.65 6.46
N GLY A 64 -1.52 7.60 6.77
CA GLY A 64 -2.96 7.41 6.64
C GLY A 64 -3.49 6.23 7.47
N ILE A 65 -4.32 5.39 6.85
CA ILE A 65 -4.95 4.25 7.52
C ILE A 65 -3.91 3.22 7.98
N GLY A 66 -2.91 2.92 7.15
CA GLY A 66 -1.89 1.91 7.48
C GLY A 66 -1.05 2.29 8.69
N ALA A 67 -0.78 3.58 8.90
CA ALA A 67 -0.10 4.08 10.10
C ALA A 67 -0.92 3.83 11.38
N GLU A 68 -2.22 4.10 11.35
CA GLU A 68 -3.10 3.85 12.51
C GLU A 68 -3.30 2.37 12.78
N VAL A 69 -3.35 1.53 11.73
CA VAL A 69 -3.34 0.06 11.87
C VAL A 69 -2.04 -0.39 12.53
N ALA A 70 -0.88 0.08 12.05
CA ALA A 70 0.42 -0.24 12.63
C ALA A 70 0.47 0.18 14.10
N ARG A 71 0.08 1.41 14.43
CA ARG A 71 0.03 1.91 15.81
C ARG A 71 -0.86 1.06 16.70
N ASN A 72 -2.09 0.76 16.30
CA ASN A 72 -3.03 -0.01 17.10
C ASN A 72 -2.58 -1.46 17.33
N LEU A 73 -1.93 -2.09 16.33
CA LEU A 73 -1.37 -3.44 16.47
C LEU A 73 -0.11 -3.43 17.35
N ALA A 74 0.75 -2.42 17.20
CA ALA A 74 1.94 -2.24 18.04
C ALA A 74 1.58 -2.01 19.51
N GLN A 75 0.57 -1.19 19.81
CA GLN A 75 0.04 -0.99 21.18
C GLN A 75 -0.42 -2.29 21.83
N ARG A 76 -0.81 -3.28 21.03
CA ARG A 76 -1.26 -4.61 21.48
C ARG A 76 -0.14 -5.65 21.50
N GLY A 77 1.11 -5.23 21.29
CA GLY A 77 2.32 -6.05 21.38
C GLY A 77 2.68 -6.84 20.13
N ALA A 78 2.10 -6.52 18.97
CA ALA A 78 2.46 -7.17 17.71
C ALA A 78 3.91 -6.86 17.32
N GLN A 79 4.62 -7.85 16.77
CA GLN A 79 5.88 -7.62 16.07
C GLN A 79 5.58 -7.13 14.66
N LEU A 80 6.01 -5.92 14.32
CA LEU A 80 5.72 -5.29 13.03
C LEU A 80 6.92 -5.32 12.09
N ILE A 81 6.66 -5.62 10.83
CA ILE A 81 7.58 -5.44 9.71
C ILE A 81 6.91 -4.50 8.70
N LEU A 82 7.32 -3.24 8.72
CA LEU A 82 6.81 -2.22 7.82
C LEU A 82 7.53 -2.31 6.47
N LEU A 83 6.78 -2.63 5.42
CA LEU A 83 7.28 -2.58 4.05
C LEU A 83 7.04 -1.17 3.51
N THR A 84 8.14 -0.47 3.24
CA THR A 84 8.14 0.95 2.88
C THR A 84 9.01 1.22 1.66
N ASN A 85 8.58 2.16 0.83
CA ASN A 85 9.37 2.64 -0.31
C ASN A 85 10.44 3.67 0.10
N HIS A 86 10.47 4.08 1.36
CA HIS A 86 11.52 4.95 1.89
C HIS A 86 12.84 4.16 2.05
N PRO A 87 14.00 4.73 1.69
CA PRO A 87 15.29 4.15 2.04
C PRO A 87 15.40 3.93 3.55
N LEU A 88 16.08 2.87 3.99
CA LEU A 88 16.24 2.58 5.42
C LEU A 88 17.04 3.66 6.17
N SER A 89 17.86 4.42 5.45
CA SER A 89 18.63 5.56 5.98
C SER A 89 17.88 6.88 5.97
N ASP A 90 16.62 6.91 5.51
CA ASP A 90 15.80 8.12 5.48
C ASP A 90 15.52 8.60 6.92
N PRO A 91 15.91 9.84 7.30
CA PRO A 91 15.66 10.37 8.64
C PRO A 91 14.17 10.29 9.04
N PHE A 92 13.26 10.53 8.10
CA PHE A 92 11.83 10.43 8.39
C PHE A 92 11.43 9.02 8.85
N LEU A 93 11.96 7.98 8.21
CA LEU A 93 11.61 6.60 8.56
C LEU A 93 12.21 6.20 9.91
N VAL A 94 13.44 6.63 10.18
CA VAL A 94 14.12 6.39 11.46
C VAL A 94 13.34 7.03 12.61
N ASP A 95 13.00 8.32 12.47
CA ASP A 95 12.23 9.06 13.47
C ASP A 95 10.82 8.46 13.65
N TYR A 96 10.15 8.12 12.54
CA TYR A 96 8.83 7.49 12.58
C TYR A 96 8.82 6.18 13.35
N ILE A 97 9.82 5.30 13.13
CA ILE A 97 9.92 4.03 13.85
C ILE A 97 10.23 4.29 15.33
N PHE A 98 11.12 5.23 15.64
CA PHE A 98 11.44 5.60 17.02
C PHE A 98 10.20 6.11 17.78
N ASP A 99 9.44 7.01 17.16
CA ASP A 99 8.19 7.54 17.72
C ASP A 99 7.13 6.46 17.89
N LEU A 100 7.01 5.54 16.92
CA LEU A 100 6.06 4.45 16.99
C LEU A 100 6.43 3.49 18.14
N ARG A 101 7.70 3.14 18.31
CA ARG A 101 8.17 2.32 19.43
C ARG A 101 7.93 3.00 20.76
N SER A 102 8.30 4.28 20.88
CA SER A 102 8.15 5.07 22.11
C SER A 102 6.69 5.27 22.51
N SER A 103 5.82 5.60 21.55
CA SER A 103 4.39 5.84 21.82
C SER A 103 3.57 4.58 22.07
N THR A 104 4.10 3.40 21.72
CA THR A 104 3.43 2.10 21.91
C THR A 104 4.14 1.20 22.93
N ASN A 105 5.29 1.64 23.45
CA ASN A 105 6.17 0.86 24.33
C ASN A 105 6.49 -0.54 23.76
N ASN A 106 6.80 -0.60 22.47
CA ASN A 106 7.03 -1.84 21.74
C ASN A 106 8.23 -1.72 20.80
N GLU A 107 9.36 -2.32 21.17
CA GLU A 107 10.60 -2.31 20.40
C GLU A 107 10.60 -3.25 19.18
N LEU A 108 9.60 -4.14 19.07
CA LEU A 108 9.51 -5.16 18.02
C LEU A 108 8.97 -4.62 16.70
N ILE A 109 9.34 -3.39 16.33
CA ILE A 109 8.92 -2.71 15.11
C ILE A 109 10.13 -2.55 14.20
N THR A 110 10.10 -3.15 13.03
CA THR A 110 11.19 -3.13 12.04
C THR A 110 10.66 -2.62 10.70
N ALA A 111 11.55 -2.14 9.83
CA ALA A 111 11.20 -1.77 8.46
C ALA A 111 12.13 -2.45 7.46
N GLU A 112 11.58 -2.79 6.31
CA GLU A 112 12.30 -3.34 5.16
C GLU A 112 11.95 -2.49 3.93
N HIS A 113 12.97 -2.17 3.13
CA HIS A 113 12.79 -1.36 1.94
C HIS A 113 12.19 -2.20 0.81
N VAL A 114 10.95 -1.87 0.43
CA VAL A 114 10.21 -2.51 -0.65
C VAL A 114 9.48 -1.42 -1.44
N ASP A 115 9.97 -1.14 -2.64
CA ASP A 115 9.24 -0.28 -3.58
C ASP A 115 8.24 -1.12 -4.37
N LEU A 116 6.95 -0.92 -4.11
CA LEU A 116 5.88 -1.59 -4.84
C LEU A 116 5.77 -1.13 -6.30
N ALA A 117 6.44 -0.05 -6.69
CA ALA A 117 6.56 0.34 -8.10
C ALA A 117 7.67 -0.43 -8.85
N SER A 118 8.41 -1.33 -8.18
CA SER A 118 9.49 -2.13 -8.78
C SER A 118 9.31 -3.61 -8.47
N LEU A 119 8.97 -4.42 -9.48
CA LEU A 119 8.82 -5.88 -9.33
C LEU A 119 10.11 -6.52 -8.82
N HIS A 120 11.26 -5.98 -9.19
CA HIS A 120 12.55 -6.45 -8.70
C HIS A 120 12.73 -6.25 -7.19
N SER A 121 12.34 -5.08 -6.66
CA SER A 121 12.40 -4.78 -5.23
C SER A 121 11.53 -5.75 -4.43
N ILE A 122 10.30 -5.98 -4.92
CA ILE A 122 9.36 -6.94 -4.34
C ILE A 122 9.95 -8.35 -4.33
N ARG A 123 10.48 -8.81 -5.48
CA ARG A 123 11.11 -10.13 -5.57
C ARG A 123 12.26 -10.28 -4.60
N LEU A 124 13.19 -9.33 -4.55
CA LEU A 124 14.38 -9.39 -3.70
C LEU A 124 14.01 -9.55 -2.23
N PHE A 125 13.02 -8.78 -1.76
CA PHE A 125 12.52 -8.90 -0.40
C PHE A 125 11.80 -10.24 -0.16
N ALA A 126 10.87 -10.59 -1.05
CA ALA A 126 10.02 -11.77 -0.85
C ALA A 126 10.82 -13.08 -0.95
N THR A 127 11.80 -13.19 -1.86
CA THR A 127 12.71 -14.35 -1.92
C THR A 127 13.58 -14.41 -0.68
N LYS A 128 14.20 -13.30 -0.28
CA LYS A 128 14.98 -13.21 0.98
C LYS A 128 14.15 -13.66 2.18
N TRP A 129 12.84 -13.40 2.20
CA TRP A 129 11.95 -13.83 3.27
C TRP A 129 11.72 -15.35 3.26
N ILE A 130 11.34 -15.93 2.11
CA ILE A 130 11.02 -17.36 1.99
C ILE A 130 12.26 -18.27 2.03
N ASP A 131 13.45 -17.76 1.67
CA ASP A 131 14.70 -18.52 1.65
C ASP A 131 15.28 -18.78 3.05
N ASN A 132 14.68 -18.22 4.11
CA ASN A 132 15.11 -18.49 5.48
C ASN A 132 14.80 -19.93 5.89
N ALA A 133 15.80 -20.63 6.42
CA ALA A 133 15.67 -21.96 7.01
C ALA A 133 16.08 -21.90 8.50
N PRO A 134 15.17 -22.16 9.45
CA PRO A 134 13.77 -22.54 9.27
C PRO A 134 12.87 -21.40 8.76
N PRO A 135 11.70 -21.70 8.16
CA PRO A 135 10.76 -20.70 7.68
C PRO A 135 10.41 -19.68 8.79
N ARG A 136 10.51 -18.39 8.46
CA ARG A 136 10.16 -17.32 9.40
C ARG A 136 8.68 -17.41 9.75
N ARG A 137 8.38 -17.11 11.01
CA ARG A 137 7.01 -16.93 11.46
C ARG A 137 6.38 -15.73 10.74
N LEU A 138 5.19 -15.94 10.19
CA LEU A 138 4.37 -14.91 9.56
C LEU A 138 2.91 -15.18 9.88
N ASP A 139 2.34 -14.45 10.84
CA ASP A 139 0.95 -14.62 11.25
C ASP A 139 0.01 -13.73 10.41
N MET A 140 0.48 -12.58 9.92
CA MET A 140 -0.40 -11.67 9.20
C MET A 140 0.32 -10.82 8.16
N ILE A 141 -0.35 -10.58 7.04
CA ILE A 141 0.01 -9.58 6.05
C ILE A 141 -1.15 -8.58 5.94
N VAL A 142 -0.88 -7.30 6.12
CA VAL A 142 -1.85 -6.21 5.93
C VAL A 142 -1.43 -5.38 4.72
N LEU A 143 -2.24 -5.42 3.67
CA LEU A 143 -1.99 -4.69 2.43
C LEU A 143 -2.76 -3.37 2.43
N CYS A 144 -2.12 -2.29 2.88
CA CYS A 144 -2.69 -0.93 2.90
C CYS A 144 -2.05 0.02 1.88
N ALA A 145 -0.91 -0.35 1.30
CA ALA A 145 -0.23 0.50 0.32
C ALA A 145 -1.07 0.71 -0.94
N ASN A 146 -1.11 1.96 -1.38
CA ASN A 146 -1.97 2.37 -2.48
C ASN A 146 -1.47 3.68 -3.07
N GLU A 147 -1.52 3.79 -4.40
CA GLU A 147 -1.25 5.00 -5.16
C GLU A 147 -2.56 5.50 -5.77
N MET A 148 -2.70 6.83 -5.86
CA MET A 148 -3.83 7.47 -6.50
C MET A 148 -3.37 8.72 -7.24
N THR A 149 -3.54 8.72 -8.55
CA THR A 149 -3.35 9.92 -9.38
C THR A 149 -4.60 10.78 -9.26
N PRO A 150 -4.48 12.08 -8.93
CA PRO A 150 -5.63 12.97 -8.81
C PRO A 150 -6.35 13.18 -10.15
N PRO A 151 -7.63 13.58 -10.15
CA PRO A 151 -8.37 13.86 -11.38
C PRO A 151 -7.69 14.94 -12.24
N GLY A 152 -7.47 14.66 -13.52
CA GLY A 152 -6.73 15.52 -14.43
C GLY A 152 -5.19 15.42 -14.32
N GLY A 153 -4.68 14.53 -13.48
CA GLY A 153 -3.26 14.20 -13.43
C GLY A 153 -2.81 13.44 -14.68
N LYS A 154 -1.54 13.61 -15.04
CA LYS A 154 -0.90 12.86 -16.14
C LYS A 154 -0.67 11.40 -15.73
N ILE A 155 -0.75 10.51 -16.71
CA ILE A 155 -0.39 9.11 -16.52
C ILE A 155 1.06 8.98 -16.04
N ARG A 156 1.28 8.06 -15.10
CA ARG A 156 2.61 7.73 -14.57
C ARG A 156 2.88 6.28 -14.85
N VAL A 157 4.14 5.96 -15.07
CA VAL A 157 4.59 4.61 -15.40
C VAL A 157 5.63 4.18 -14.35
N THR A 158 5.60 2.90 -13.98
CA THR A 158 6.61 2.28 -13.12
C THR A 158 7.93 2.09 -13.87
N GLU A 159 9.01 1.75 -13.15
CA GLU A 159 10.30 1.43 -13.78
C GLU A 159 10.18 0.24 -14.75
N ASP A 160 9.28 -0.70 -14.43
CA ASP A 160 8.99 -1.88 -15.24
C ASP A 160 8.13 -1.56 -16.49
N GLY A 161 7.58 -0.35 -16.63
CA GLY A 161 6.81 0.03 -17.83
C GLY A 161 5.29 -0.18 -17.72
N VAL A 162 4.76 -0.32 -16.50
CA VAL A 162 3.32 -0.50 -16.23
C VAL A 162 2.71 0.80 -15.74
N GLU A 163 1.43 1.06 -16.02
CA GLU A 163 0.72 2.19 -15.43
C GLU A 163 0.80 2.11 -13.89
N ARG A 164 1.12 3.24 -13.24
CA ARG A 164 1.54 3.26 -11.83
C ARG A 164 0.45 2.86 -10.86
N ILE A 165 -0.81 3.24 -11.08
CA ILE A 165 -1.94 2.85 -10.21
C ILE A 165 -2.14 1.33 -10.30
N TRP A 166 -2.22 0.78 -11.52
CA TRP A 166 -2.34 -0.66 -11.76
C TRP A 166 -1.16 -1.44 -11.19
N GLY A 167 0.05 -0.96 -11.44
CA GLY A 167 1.29 -1.56 -10.96
C GLY A 167 1.34 -1.66 -9.43
N VAL A 168 1.14 -0.54 -8.73
CA VAL A 168 1.26 -0.48 -7.26
C VAL A 168 0.06 -1.11 -6.55
N ASN A 169 -1.16 -0.83 -7.00
CA ASN A 169 -2.37 -1.24 -6.27
C ASN A 169 -2.73 -2.71 -6.50
N TYR A 170 -2.42 -3.25 -7.69
CA TYR A 170 -2.78 -4.61 -8.06
C TYR A 170 -1.56 -5.50 -8.29
N LEU A 171 -0.76 -5.20 -9.31
CA LEU A 171 0.29 -6.10 -9.79
C LEU A 171 1.37 -6.39 -8.73
N ALA A 172 1.73 -5.37 -7.95
CA ALA A 172 2.69 -5.49 -6.86
C ALA A 172 2.18 -6.43 -5.74
N ASN A 173 0.90 -6.31 -5.37
CA ASN A 173 0.27 -7.16 -4.35
C ASN A 173 0.11 -8.60 -4.86
N PHE A 174 -0.29 -8.76 -6.13
CA PHE A 174 -0.29 -10.05 -6.81
C PHE A 174 1.08 -10.72 -6.72
N HIS A 175 2.13 -10.01 -7.12
CA HIS A 175 3.50 -10.53 -7.14
C HIS A 175 4.03 -10.85 -5.73
N LEU A 176 3.85 -9.93 -4.78
CA LEU A 176 4.27 -10.10 -3.39
C LEU A 176 3.63 -11.34 -2.76
N LEU A 177 2.30 -11.47 -2.85
CA LEU A 177 1.57 -12.60 -2.25
C LEU A 177 1.86 -13.92 -2.97
N SER A 178 2.08 -13.90 -4.29
CA SER A 178 2.45 -15.10 -5.04
C SER A 178 3.79 -15.67 -4.57
N ILE A 179 4.79 -14.81 -4.33
CA ILE A 179 6.11 -15.25 -3.82
C ILE A 179 6.04 -15.62 -2.33
N LEU A 180 5.29 -14.90 -1.50
CA LEU A 180 5.17 -15.19 -0.06
C LEU A 180 4.24 -16.37 0.26
N SER A 181 3.46 -16.84 -0.72
CA SER A 181 2.49 -17.94 -0.56
C SER A 181 3.06 -19.20 0.11
N PRO A 182 4.27 -19.70 -0.23
CA PRO A 182 4.89 -20.82 0.48
C PRO A 182 5.14 -20.51 1.97
N GLY A 183 5.54 -19.28 2.32
CA GLY A 183 5.76 -18.87 3.70
C GLY A 183 4.48 -18.80 4.54
N LEU A 184 3.34 -18.45 3.91
CA LEU A 184 2.02 -18.51 4.54
C LEU A 184 1.58 -19.97 4.78
N ARG A 185 1.78 -20.84 3.78
CA ARG A 185 1.42 -22.28 3.82
C ARG A 185 2.31 -23.10 4.75
N ALA A 186 3.53 -22.63 5.03
CA ALA A 186 4.49 -23.29 5.90
C ALA A 186 4.16 -23.12 7.39
N GLN A 187 3.28 -22.18 7.76
CA GLN A 187 2.94 -21.97 9.16
C GLN A 187 2.20 -23.19 9.74
N PRO A 188 2.42 -23.51 11.02
CA PRO A 188 1.70 -24.58 11.70
C PRO A 188 0.16 -24.38 11.68
N PRO A 189 -0.64 -25.45 11.61
CA PRO A 189 -2.10 -25.37 11.39
C PRO A 189 -2.88 -24.81 12.58
N ASP A 190 -2.30 -24.84 13.79
CA ASP A 190 -2.84 -24.24 15.01
C ASP A 190 -2.72 -22.71 15.02
N ARG A 191 -1.88 -22.14 14.13
CA ARG A 191 -1.72 -20.69 14.04
C ARG A 191 -2.90 -20.04 13.33
N ASP A 192 -3.03 -18.76 13.61
CA ASP A 192 -3.99 -17.88 12.98
C ASP A 192 -3.23 -17.05 11.94
N VAL A 193 -3.40 -17.40 10.65
CA VAL A 193 -2.66 -16.82 9.53
C VAL A 193 -3.61 -16.04 8.63
N ARG A 194 -3.41 -14.72 8.51
CA ARG A 194 -4.34 -13.85 7.78
C ARG A 194 -3.66 -12.95 6.76
N VAL A 195 -4.30 -12.74 5.63
CA VAL A 195 -3.96 -11.73 4.64
C VAL A 195 -5.12 -10.75 4.58
N VAL A 196 -4.94 -9.57 5.16
CA VAL A 196 -5.95 -8.51 5.22
C VAL A 196 -5.66 -7.50 4.12
N ILE A 197 -6.59 -7.32 3.19
CA ILE A 197 -6.41 -6.49 2.00
C ILE A 197 -7.34 -5.28 2.08
N ALA A 198 -6.76 -4.08 2.09
CA ALA A 198 -7.54 -2.84 2.07
C ALA A 198 -8.01 -2.52 0.64
N THR A 199 -9.32 -2.51 0.46
CA THR A 199 -9.99 -2.21 -0.82
C THR A 199 -10.73 -0.87 -0.73
N CYS A 200 -11.61 -0.60 -1.68
CA CYS A 200 -12.40 0.63 -1.73
C CYS A 200 -13.64 0.39 -2.58
N GLY A 201 -14.79 0.96 -2.20
CA GLY A 201 -16.04 0.89 -2.96
C GLY A 201 -15.98 1.35 -4.42
N SER A 202 -14.87 1.95 -4.88
CA SER A 202 -14.64 2.23 -6.30
C SER A 202 -14.61 0.98 -7.19
N TYR A 203 -14.36 -0.21 -6.63
CA TYR A 203 -14.38 -1.47 -7.40
C TYR A 203 -15.69 -1.71 -8.16
N ILE A 204 -16.81 -1.14 -7.65
CA ILE A 204 -18.14 -1.30 -8.24
C ILE A 204 -18.18 -0.82 -9.69
N VAL A 205 -17.43 0.24 -10.01
CA VAL A 205 -17.40 0.85 -11.36
C VAL A 205 -16.18 0.42 -12.19
N GLY A 206 -15.35 -0.48 -11.67
CA GLY A 206 -14.15 -0.96 -12.37
C GLY A 206 -14.46 -1.87 -13.56
N LYS A 207 -13.48 -2.11 -14.41
CA LYS A 207 -13.55 -3.08 -15.49
C LYS A 207 -12.32 -3.97 -15.42
N LEU A 208 -12.54 -5.28 -15.47
CA LEU A 208 -11.44 -6.22 -15.57
C LEU A 208 -10.88 -6.19 -16.99
N PRO A 209 -9.56 -6.38 -17.16
CA PRO A 209 -8.98 -6.54 -18.48
C PRO A 209 -9.56 -7.80 -19.13
N GLU A 210 -10.27 -7.62 -20.25
CA GLU A 210 -10.77 -8.74 -21.05
C GLU A 210 -9.57 -9.54 -21.57
N SER A 211 -9.53 -10.83 -21.25
CA SER A 211 -8.55 -11.73 -21.85
C SER A 211 -8.86 -11.86 -23.33
N SER A 212 -7.85 -11.61 -24.17
CA SER A 212 -7.87 -12.00 -25.57
C SER A 212 -7.81 -13.52 -25.67
N GLY A 213 -8.96 -14.17 -25.44
CA GLY A 213 -9.26 -15.59 -25.66
C GLY A 213 -10.54 -15.72 -26.49
N PRO A 214 -10.71 -16.78 -27.30
CA PRO A 214 -11.60 -16.75 -28.44
C PRO A 214 -13.05 -17.02 -28.02
N THR A 215 -13.82 -15.97 -27.79
CA THR A 215 -15.29 -16.06 -27.80
C THR A 215 -15.81 -15.74 -29.18
N SER A 216 -16.53 -16.71 -29.72
CA SER A 216 -17.28 -16.70 -30.96
C SER A 216 -18.15 -15.45 -31.11
N GLU A 217 -17.65 -14.45 -31.84
CA GLU A 217 -18.49 -13.53 -32.60
C GLU A 217 -18.25 -13.75 -34.09
N LYS A 218 -19.27 -14.32 -34.74
CA LYS A 218 -19.44 -14.28 -36.19
C LYS A 218 -19.58 -12.82 -36.61
N ASN A 219 -18.54 -12.26 -37.22
CA ASN A 219 -18.58 -11.49 -38.47
C ASN A 219 -17.43 -10.47 -38.51
N GLY A 220 -16.49 -10.67 -39.44
CA GLY A 220 -15.49 -9.66 -39.78
C GLY A 220 -14.19 -10.28 -40.26
N LYS A 221 -14.01 -10.34 -41.57
CA LYS A 221 -12.76 -10.76 -42.22
C LYS A 221 -11.59 -9.90 -41.72
N GLY A 222 -10.59 -10.52 -41.09
CA GLY A 222 -9.36 -9.84 -40.66
C GLY A 222 -8.19 -10.81 -40.51
N LYS A 223 -7.10 -10.54 -41.23
CA LYS A 223 -5.85 -11.33 -41.37
C LYS A 223 -5.28 -11.87 -40.05
N LYS A 224 -4.91 -13.17 -40.06
CA LYS A 224 -3.98 -13.78 -39.09
C LYS A 224 -2.60 -13.11 -39.20
N ASN A 225 -2.13 -12.50 -38.11
CA ASN A 225 -0.71 -12.19 -37.92
C ASN A 225 -0.15 -13.10 -36.84
N THR A 226 0.67 -14.05 -37.26
CA THR A 226 1.56 -14.86 -36.43
C THR A 226 2.76 -14.01 -35.99
N GLY A 227 2.98 -13.94 -34.67
CA GLY A 227 4.18 -13.38 -34.04
C GLY A 227 4.25 -11.86 -34.01
N ARG A 228 4.18 -11.26 -32.80
CA ARG A 228 4.78 -9.95 -32.48
C ARG A 228 4.69 -9.66 -30.98
N ASP A 229 5.86 -9.46 -30.40
CA ASP A 229 6.22 -8.59 -29.29
C ASP A 229 5.14 -8.33 -28.22
N ILE A 230 5.41 -8.76 -26.98
CA ILE A 230 4.78 -8.21 -25.77
C ILE A 230 5.32 -6.77 -25.61
N LYS A 231 4.92 -5.86 -26.49
CA LYS A 231 5.05 -4.43 -26.21
C LYS A 231 3.99 -4.10 -25.18
N ALA A 232 4.39 -3.41 -24.11
CA ALA A 232 3.48 -2.73 -23.20
C ALA A 232 2.30 -2.17 -24.02
N ALA A 233 1.08 -2.52 -23.62
CA ALA A 233 -0.12 -2.16 -24.38
C ALA A 233 -0.04 -0.66 -24.77
N PRO A 234 -0.25 -0.31 -26.05
CA PRO A 234 -0.21 1.08 -26.47
C PRO A 234 -1.18 1.87 -25.59
N MET A 235 -0.61 2.86 -24.88
CA MET A 235 -1.35 3.58 -23.85
C MET A 235 -2.54 4.29 -24.49
N PRO A 236 -3.75 4.17 -23.91
CA PRO A 236 -4.92 4.79 -24.49
C PRO A 236 -4.70 6.31 -24.59
N GLU A 237 -5.09 6.91 -25.72
CA GLU A 237 -4.97 8.35 -26.00
C GLU A 237 -5.65 9.21 -24.92
N THR A 238 -6.59 8.63 -24.16
CA THR A 238 -7.25 9.25 -23.02
C THR A 238 -7.10 8.38 -21.77
N PHE A 239 -6.28 8.83 -20.82
CA PHE A 239 -6.13 8.20 -19.51
C PHE A 239 -7.13 8.80 -18.52
N ASN A 240 -7.95 7.96 -17.90
CA ASN A 240 -8.81 8.35 -16.78
C ASN A 240 -8.26 7.78 -15.47
N PRO A 241 -7.66 8.62 -14.59
CA PRO A 241 -7.10 8.18 -13.30
C PRO A 241 -8.09 7.45 -12.39
N SER A 242 -9.34 7.91 -12.36
CA SER A 242 -10.37 7.32 -11.50
C SER A 242 -10.83 5.95 -11.99
N ALA A 243 -10.85 5.75 -13.32
CA ALA A 243 -11.15 4.45 -13.92
C ALA A 243 -10.02 3.46 -13.63
N ALA A 244 -8.76 3.83 -13.89
CA ALA A 244 -7.60 2.98 -13.57
C ALA A 244 -7.55 2.58 -12.09
N TYR A 245 -7.93 3.50 -11.19
CA TYR A 245 -8.06 3.20 -9.76
C TYR A 245 -9.17 2.17 -9.49
N ALA A 246 -10.36 2.36 -10.05
CA ALA A 246 -11.47 1.42 -9.93
C ALA A 246 -11.12 0.03 -10.48
N ASP A 247 -10.49 -0.03 -11.65
CA ASP A 247 -10.03 -1.26 -12.31
C ASP A 247 -9.02 -2.00 -11.42
N SER A 248 -8.04 -1.28 -10.86
CA SER A 248 -7.05 -1.88 -9.95
C SER A 248 -7.69 -2.48 -8.69
N LYS A 249 -8.76 -1.86 -8.16
CA LYS A 249 -9.47 -2.37 -6.97
C LYS A 249 -10.36 -3.56 -7.29
N LEU A 250 -11.01 -3.57 -8.45
CA LEU A 250 -11.76 -4.73 -8.90
C LEU A 250 -10.83 -5.93 -9.14
N ALA A 251 -9.71 -5.73 -9.84
CA ALA A 251 -8.71 -6.77 -10.07
C ALA A 251 -8.14 -7.32 -8.75
N LEU A 252 -7.82 -6.46 -7.79
CA LEU A 252 -7.35 -6.87 -6.47
C LEU A 252 -8.36 -7.73 -5.71
N MET A 253 -9.65 -7.40 -5.80
CA MET A 253 -10.72 -8.18 -5.18
C MET A 253 -10.90 -9.55 -5.84
N THR A 254 -10.95 -9.60 -7.18
CA THR A 254 -11.01 -10.86 -7.93
C THR A 254 -9.81 -11.76 -7.63
N PHE A 255 -8.60 -11.19 -7.61
CA PHE A 255 -7.39 -11.90 -7.23
C PHE A 255 -7.45 -12.41 -5.79
N ALA A 256 -7.95 -11.65 -4.83
CA ALA A 256 -8.03 -12.09 -3.43
C ALA A 256 -8.91 -13.34 -3.27
N HIS A 257 -10.02 -13.41 -3.99
CA HIS A 257 -10.88 -14.61 -4.03
C HIS A 257 -10.17 -15.79 -4.70
N ALA A 258 -9.52 -15.56 -5.84
CA ALA A 258 -8.71 -16.59 -6.51
C ALA A 258 -7.59 -17.10 -5.58
N PHE A 259 -6.88 -16.20 -4.91
CA PHE A 259 -5.80 -16.50 -3.99
C PHE A 259 -6.27 -17.32 -2.79
N GLN A 260 -7.44 -17.00 -2.23
CA GLN A 260 -8.04 -17.82 -1.18
C GLN A 260 -8.30 -19.25 -1.68
N LYS A 261 -8.87 -19.42 -2.89
CA LYS A 261 -9.08 -20.75 -3.48
C LYS A 261 -7.77 -21.49 -3.67
N HIS A 262 -6.71 -20.82 -4.15
CA HIS A 262 -5.37 -21.40 -4.29
C HIS A 262 -4.72 -21.79 -2.96
N LEU A 263 -5.01 -21.07 -1.87
CA LEU A 263 -4.56 -21.45 -0.52
C LEU A 263 -5.33 -22.67 -0.02
N THR A 264 -6.65 -22.70 -0.19
CA THR A 264 -7.49 -23.81 0.28
C THR A 264 -7.24 -25.11 -0.51
N SER A 265 -7.00 -25.02 -1.82
CA SER A 265 -6.75 -26.20 -2.67
C SER A 265 -5.35 -26.80 -2.51
N TYR A 266 -4.42 -26.07 -1.88
CA TYR A 266 -3.07 -26.55 -1.65
C TYR A 266 -3.04 -27.64 -0.57
N ILE A 267 -2.62 -28.84 -0.95
CA ILE A 267 -2.40 -29.95 -0.03
C ILE A 267 -1.01 -29.82 0.59
N ARG A 268 -0.94 -29.61 1.91
CA ARG A 268 0.34 -29.50 2.63
C ARG A 268 1.07 -30.85 2.65
N PRO A 269 2.42 -30.86 2.70
CA PRO A 269 3.20 -32.10 2.81
C PRO A 269 2.86 -32.93 4.07
N ASP A 270 2.45 -32.27 5.15
CA ASP A 270 2.03 -32.90 6.41
C ASP A 270 0.55 -33.35 6.40
N LYS A 271 -0.16 -33.20 5.28
CA LYS A 271 -1.59 -33.50 5.08
C LYS A 271 -2.56 -32.76 6.01
N SER A 272 -2.07 -31.77 6.76
CA SER A 272 -2.94 -30.93 7.58
C SER A 272 -3.62 -29.85 6.72
N PRO A 273 -4.79 -29.33 7.15
CA PRO A 273 -5.48 -28.28 6.42
C PRO A 273 -4.67 -26.98 6.42
N ASN A 274 -4.76 -26.22 5.33
CA ASN A 274 -4.19 -24.88 5.29
C ASN A 274 -5.04 -23.92 6.14
N ASN A 275 -4.40 -23.17 7.03
CA ASN A 275 -5.00 -22.21 7.96
C ASN A 275 -4.91 -20.75 7.48
N ALA A 276 -4.25 -20.48 6.35
CA ALA A 276 -4.18 -19.13 5.80
C ALA A 276 -5.56 -18.65 5.28
N ARG A 277 -5.95 -17.43 5.66
CA ARG A 277 -7.23 -16.79 5.27
C ARG A 277 -7.00 -15.42 4.65
N VAL A 278 -7.72 -15.12 3.58
CA VAL A 278 -7.73 -13.82 2.93
C VAL A 278 -9.00 -13.08 3.33
N ILE A 279 -8.87 -11.84 3.77
CA ILE A 279 -9.98 -11.00 4.22
C ILE A 279 -9.88 -9.66 3.50
N LEU A 280 -10.99 -9.23 2.89
CA LEU A 280 -11.11 -7.97 2.18
C LEU A 280 -11.77 -6.94 3.10
N CYS A 281 -11.22 -5.73 3.15
CA CYS A 281 -11.72 -4.67 4.03
C CYS A 281 -11.92 -3.35 3.28
N ASP A 282 -13.12 -2.76 3.34
CA ASP A 282 -13.38 -1.39 2.90
C ASP A 282 -13.30 -0.43 4.11
N PRO A 283 -12.27 0.43 4.18
CA PRO A 283 -12.12 1.41 5.26
C PRO A 283 -13.05 2.62 5.08
N GLY A 284 -13.76 2.72 3.95
CA GLY A 284 -14.63 3.85 3.63
C GLY A 284 -13.87 5.14 3.28
N LEU A 285 -14.61 6.23 3.15
CA LEU A 285 -14.06 7.53 2.76
C LEU A 285 -13.29 8.17 3.92
N THR A 286 -11.98 8.04 3.86
CA THR A 286 -11.09 8.43 4.95
C THR A 286 -10.20 9.61 4.56
N ARG A 287 -9.99 10.53 5.49
CA ARG A 287 -9.15 11.73 5.33
C ARG A 287 -7.67 11.38 5.38
N THR A 288 -7.18 10.71 4.33
CA THR A 288 -5.77 10.34 4.13
C THR A 288 -5.02 11.37 3.28
N PRO A 289 -3.68 11.35 3.26
CA PRO A 289 -2.90 12.18 2.33
C PRO A 289 -3.29 11.96 0.85
N GLY A 290 -3.61 10.71 0.49
CA GLY A 290 -4.15 10.36 -0.83
C GLY A 290 -5.48 11.04 -1.11
N MET A 291 -6.47 10.92 -0.21
CA MET A 291 -7.78 11.56 -0.36
C MET A 291 -7.67 13.09 -0.45
N ARG A 292 -6.80 13.71 0.35
CA ARG A 292 -6.50 15.15 0.26
C ARG A 292 -5.96 15.52 -1.13
N ARG A 293 -5.03 14.74 -1.67
CA ARG A 293 -4.48 14.97 -3.02
C ARG A 293 -5.55 14.82 -4.11
N TYR A 294 -6.46 13.85 -3.96
CA TYR A 294 -7.59 13.65 -4.87
C TYR A 294 -8.57 14.82 -4.86
N LEU A 295 -9.04 15.24 -3.68
CA LEU A 295 -9.99 16.34 -3.54
C LEU A 295 -9.41 17.70 -3.96
N SER A 296 -8.12 17.93 -3.73
CA SER A 296 -7.41 19.13 -4.21
C SER A 296 -7.03 19.09 -5.69
N ARG A 297 -7.34 17.98 -6.40
CA ARG A 297 -6.95 17.71 -7.79
C ARG A 297 -5.44 17.85 -8.03
N GLY A 298 -4.62 17.70 -6.99
CA GLY A 298 -3.17 17.90 -7.03
C GLY A 298 -2.70 19.32 -7.37
N SER A 299 -3.57 20.34 -7.24
CA SER A 299 -3.26 21.74 -7.55
C SER A 299 -3.20 22.61 -6.29
N ILE A 300 -2.42 23.70 -6.31
CA ILE A 300 -2.32 24.64 -5.18
C ILE A 300 -3.66 25.33 -4.93
N LEU A 301 -4.33 25.79 -6.00
CA LEU A 301 -5.64 26.41 -5.88
C LEU A 301 -6.68 25.43 -5.32
N GLY A 302 -6.68 24.17 -5.80
CA GLY A 302 -7.54 23.14 -5.24
C GLY A 302 -7.20 22.80 -3.78
N LEU A 303 -5.94 22.93 -3.35
CA LEU A 303 -5.56 22.80 -1.95
C LEU A 303 -6.12 23.94 -1.10
N LEU A 304 -6.10 25.19 -1.59
CA LEU A 304 -6.72 26.32 -0.90
C LEU A 304 -8.23 26.13 -0.75
N VAL A 305 -8.92 25.69 -1.81
CA VAL A 305 -10.35 25.35 -1.76
C VAL A 305 -10.61 24.21 -0.76
N TYR A 306 -9.77 23.18 -0.75
CA TYR A 306 -9.86 22.09 0.22
C TYR A 306 -9.72 22.58 1.67
N LEU A 307 -8.79 23.50 1.93
CA LEU A 307 -8.58 24.09 3.25
C LEU A 307 -9.76 24.97 3.67
N PHE A 308 -10.32 25.76 2.76
CA PHE A 308 -11.53 26.54 3.02
C PHE A 308 -12.73 25.65 3.37
N MET A 309 -12.90 24.53 2.64
CA MET A 309 -13.94 23.53 2.90
C MET A 309 -13.59 22.54 4.02
N TRP A 310 -12.51 22.77 4.78
CA TRP A 310 -12.04 21.84 5.80
C TRP A 310 -13.11 21.42 6.82
N PRO A 311 -13.95 22.31 7.38
CA PRO A 311 -14.99 21.92 8.33
C PRO A 311 -15.97 20.89 7.75
N PHE A 312 -16.30 21.03 6.46
CA PHE A 312 -17.15 20.09 5.73
C PHE A 312 -16.45 18.72 5.57
N TRP A 313 -15.19 18.72 5.12
CA TRP A 313 -14.43 17.48 4.98
C TRP A 313 -14.15 16.78 6.30
N TRP A 314 -13.95 17.55 7.38
CA TRP A 314 -13.80 17.02 8.73
C TRP A 314 -15.06 16.32 9.21
N LEU A 315 -16.24 16.86 8.86
CA LEU A 315 -17.53 16.29 9.22
C LEU A 315 -17.81 15.00 8.44
N VAL A 316 -17.67 15.03 7.11
CA VAL A 316 -18.11 13.95 6.21
C VAL A 316 -17.10 12.81 6.08
N LEU A 317 -15.80 13.09 6.14
CA LEU A 317 -14.77 12.07 6.00
C LEU A 317 -14.39 11.47 7.37
N LYS A 318 -14.12 10.16 7.36
CA LYS A 318 -13.57 9.44 8.51
C LYS A 318 -12.17 9.93 8.86
N SER A 319 -11.83 9.90 10.14
CA SER A 319 -10.42 9.99 10.53
C SER A 319 -9.67 8.74 10.06
N PRO A 320 -8.34 8.81 9.83
CA PRO A 320 -7.51 7.63 9.56
C PRO A 320 -7.73 6.49 10.56
N ASP A 321 -7.89 6.82 11.83
CA ASP A 321 -8.12 5.87 12.92
C ASP A 321 -9.50 5.20 12.83
N SER A 322 -10.56 5.97 12.52
CA SER A 322 -11.88 5.39 12.21
C SER A 322 -11.86 4.51 10.96
N GLY A 323 -11.06 4.85 9.94
CA GLY A 323 -10.86 4.01 8.75
C GLY A 323 -10.10 2.71 9.04
N ALA A 324 -9.21 2.72 10.04
CA ALA A 324 -8.46 1.54 10.46
C ALA A 324 -9.32 0.48 11.17
N GLN A 325 -10.47 0.87 11.74
CA GLN A 325 -11.30 -0.02 12.58
C GLN A 325 -11.74 -1.31 11.88
N THR A 326 -12.15 -1.24 10.61
CA THR A 326 -12.54 -2.45 9.84
C THR A 326 -11.35 -3.39 9.65
N ILE A 327 -10.14 -2.84 9.42
CA ILE A 327 -8.91 -3.63 9.23
C ILE A 327 -8.47 -4.25 10.56
N LEU A 328 -8.57 -3.49 11.66
CA LEU A 328 -8.30 -3.99 13.00
C LEU A 328 -9.28 -5.09 13.41
N PHE A 329 -10.56 -4.93 13.09
CA PHE A 329 -11.57 -5.98 13.29
C PHE A 329 -11.22 -7.25 12.51
N ALA A 330 -10.86 -7.14 11.23
CA ALA A 330 -10.38 -8.26 10.42
C ALA A 330 -9.13 -8.93 11.00
N ALA A 331 -8.23 -8.15 11.57
CA ALA A 331 -6.98 -8.63 12.16
C ALA A 331 -7.20 -9.32 13.51
N MET A 332 -8.14 -8.84 14.31
CA MET A 332 -8.26 -9.19 15.72
C MET A 332 -9.37 -10.20 15.98
N GLU A 333 -10.48 -10.14 15.25
CA GLU A 333 -11.66 -10.91 15.59
C GLU A 333 -11.42 -12.43 15.44
N ALA A 334 -11.79 -13.22 16.45
CA ALA A 334 -11.43 -14.64 16.48
C ALA A 334 -12.13 -15.44 15.38
N GLU A 335 -13.32 -15.01 14.99
CA GLU A 335 -14.15 -15.67 13.98
C GLU A 335 -13.43 -15.80 12.63
N PHE A 336 -12.68 -14.78 12.20
CA PHE A 336 -11.96 -14.81 10.92
C PHE A 336 -10.64 -15.60 10.96
N GLY A 337 -10.25 -16.12 12.12
CA GLY A 337 -9.10 -17.02 12.25
C GLY A 337 -9.46 -18.48 11.99
N ARG A 338 -10.76 -18.79 11.86
CA ARG A 338 -11.31 -20.12 11.61
C ARG A 338 -12.38 -20.03 10.50
N GLY A 339 -12.76 -21.14 9.90
CA GLY A 339 -13.79 -21.16 8.84
C GLY A 339 -13.26 -20.85 7.44
N GLU A 340 -14.12 -20.34 6.56
CA GLU A 340 -13.80 -20.00 5.17
C GLU A 340 -13.23 -18.59 5.04
N GLY A 341 -12.24 -18.41 4.16
CA GLY A 341 -11.73 -17.08 3.82
C GLY A 341 -12.51 -16.46 2.64
N GLY A 342 -12.01 -15.33 2.14
CA GLY A 342 -12.69 -14.57 1.09
C GLY A 342 -13.85 -13.70 1.62
N VAL A 343 -13.83 -13.38 2.92
CA VAL A 343 -14.84 -12.54 3.56
C VAL A 343 -14.60 -11.07 3.21
N PHE A 344 -15.67 -10.33 2.95
CA PHE A 344 -15.63 -8.88 2.74
C PHE A 344 -16.23 -8.13 3.93
N LEU A 345 -15.45 -7.23 4.51
CA LEU A 345 -15.81 -6.44 5.68
C LEU A 345 -15.94 -4.96 5.33
N LYS A 346 -16.98 -4.33 5.87
CA LYS A 346 -17.21 -2.89 5.79
C LYS A 346 -18.00 -2.42 7.00
N GLU A 347 -17.60 -1.31 7.61
CA GLU A 347 -18.18 -0.83 8.87
C GLU A 347 -18.16 -1.89 9.99
N VAL A 348 -17.04 -2.60 10.17
CA VAL A 348 -16.88 -3.62 11.23
C VAL A 348 -17.94 -4.73 11.13
N GLN A 349 -18.42 -5.01 9.91
CA GLN A 349 -19.45 -6.01 9.65
C GLN A 349 -19.16 -6.77 8.37
N VAL A 350 -19.52 -8.05 8.34
CA VAL A 350 -19.52 -8.86 7.12
C VAL A 350 -20.59 -8.34 6.17
N ARG A 351 -20.20 -8.04 4.93
CA ARG A 351 -21.08 -7.54 3.88
C ARG A 351 -20.93 -8.37 2.63
N GLU A 352 -22.01 -8.48 1.86
CA GLU A 352 -21.93 -9.07 0.53
C GLU A 352 -21.29 -8.10 -0.46
N LEU A 353 -20.62 -8.68 -1.46
CA LEU A 353 -20.01 -7.95 -2.56
C LEU A 353 -21.07 -7.50 -3.56
N ALA A 354 -21.00 -6.24 -3.98
CA ALA A 354 -21.93 -5.71 -4.98
C ALA A 354 -21.81 -6.40 -6.34
N ARG A 355 -20.60 -6.87 -6.70
CA ARG A 355 -20.30 -7.61 -7.94
C ARG A 355 -19.91 -9.06 -7.64
N LYS A 356 -20.68 -9.73 -6.77
CA LYS A 356 -20.41 -11.11 -6.33
C LYS A 356 -20.33 -12.10 -7.49
N GLU A 357 -21.15 -11.93 -8.52
CA GLU A 357 -21.19 -12.82 -9.69
C GLU A 357 -19.87 -12.81 -10.46
N GLU A 358 -19.38 -11.63 -10.83
CA GLU A 358 -18.14 -11.48 -11.60
C GLU A 358 -16.88 -11.73 -10.76
N ILE A 359 -16.85 -11.26 -9.51
CA ILE A 359 -15.73 -11.53 -8.60
C ILE A 359 -15.67 -13.02 -8.26
N GLY A 360 -16.83 -13.69 -8.17
CA GLY A 360 -16.96 -15.11 -7.86
C GLY A 360 -16.73 -16.04 -9.05
N ASP A 361 -16.84 -15.53 -10.28
CA ASP A 361 -16.69 -16.31 -11.51
C ASP A 361 -15.28 -16.90 -11.64
N GLU A 362 -15.22 -18.23 -11.79
CA GLU A 362 -13.95 -18.96 -11.84
C GLU A 362 -13.22 -18.72 -13.16
N GLY A 363 -13.96 -18.52 -14.26
CA GLY A 363 -13.39 -18.21 -15.56
C GLY A 363 -12.63 -16.88 -15.52
N CYS A 364 -13.29 -15.85 -14.98
CA CYS A 364 -12.70 -14.54 -14.77
C CYS A 364 -11.49 -14.55 -13.84
N GLN A 365 -11.61 -15.23 -12.68
CA GLN A 365 -10.51 -15.39 -11.72
C GLN A 365 -9.27 -16.04 -12.36
N LYS A 366 -9.46 -17.14 -13.08
CA LYS A 366 -8.38 -17.87 -13.74
C LYS A 366 -7.74 -17.04 -14.86
N SER A 367 -8.57 -16.42 -15.68
CA SER A 367 -8.12 -15.54 -16.77
C SER A 367 -7.26 -14.39 -16.24
N LEU A 368 -7.72 -13.70 -15.19
CA LEU A 368 -6.98 -12.62 -14.57
C LEU A 368 -5.64 -13.12 -13.97
N TRP A 369 -5.64 -14.29 -13.33
CA TRP A 369 -4.45 -14.89 -12.75
C TRP A 369 -3.40 -15.21 -13.82
N GLU A 370 -3.77 -15.93 -14.87
CA GLU A 370 -2.87 -16.32 -15.96
C GLU A 370 -2.28 -15.11 -16.69
N GLU A 371 -3.09 -14.09 -16.96
CA GLU A 371 -2.63 -12.85 -17.57
C GLU A 371 -1.66 -12.10 -16.64
N SER A 372 -1.96 -12.06 -15.34
CA SER A 372 -1.10 -11.42 -14.35
C SER A 372 0.26 -12.14 -14.23
N GLU A 373 0.27 -13.48 -14.20
CA GLU A 373 1.51 -14.25 -14.23
C GLU A 373 2.32 -14.00 -15.51
N ARG A 374 1.66 -14.02 -16.67
CA ARG A 374 2.31 -13.76 -17.97
C ARG A 374 2.96 -12.38 -18.00
N VAL A 375 2.23 -11.35 -17.55
CA VAL A 375 2.72 -9.98 -17.48
C VAL A 375 3.90 -9.88 -16.52
N VAL A 376 3.78 -10.36 -15.29
CA VAL A 376 4.89 -10.34 -14.31
C VAL A 376 6.12 -11.05 -14.86
N GLN A 377 5.99 -12.28 -15.39
CA GLN A 377 7.13 -13.02 -15.92
C GLN A 377 7.78 -12.31 -17.11
N GLY A 378 7.00 -11.68 -17.98
CA GLY A 378 7.51 -10.88 -19.10
C GLY A 378 8.31 -9.67 -18.60
N LEU A 379 7.70 -8.87 -17.72
CA LEU A 379 8.31 -7.66 -17.16
C LEU A 379 9.58 -7.96 -16.36
N GLU A 380 9.61 -9.06 -15.61
CA GLU A 380 10.80 -9.45 -14.85
C GLU A 380 11.96 -9.89 -15.76
N LYS A 381 11.67 -10.61 -16.85
CA LYS A 381 12.68 -10.99 -17.84
C LYS A 381 13.24 -9.76 -18.55
N GLU A 382 12.38 -8.83 -18.96
CA GLU A 382 12.78 -7.57 -19.58
C GLU A 382 13.58 -6.69 -18.61
N GLY A 383 13.11 -6.54 -17.38
CA GLY A 383 13.78 -5.80 -16.31
C GLY A 383 15.14 -6.40 -15.96
N ALA A 384 15.25 -7.73 -15.89
CA ALA A 384 16.53 -8.41 -15.70
C ALA A 384 17.49 -8.15 -16.87
N GLY A 385 16.99 -8.19 -18.10
CA GLY A 385 17.75 -7.83 -19.30
C GLY A 385 18.26 -6.38 -19.27
N ARG A 386 17.41 -5.43 -18.85
CA ARG A 386 17.78 -4.02 -18.69
C ARG A 386 18.87 -3.82 -17.64
N ARG A 387 18.69 -4.38 -16.44
CA ARG A 387 19.69 -4.32 -15.35
C ARG A 387 21.02 -4.97 -15.73
N ALA A 388 20.99 -6.07 -16.49
CA ALA A 388 22.22 -6.71 -16.97
C ALA A 388 22.99 -5.83 -17.97
N ARG A 389 22.28 -5.07 -18.83
CA ARG A 389 22.90 -4.10 -19.74
C ARG A 389 23.48 -2.91 -18.97
N GLU A 390 22.71 -2.33 -18.06
CA GLU A 390 23.15 -1.23 -17.19
C GLU A 390 24.37 -1.60 -16.35
N LYS A 391 24.41 -2.83 -15.81
CA LYS A 391 25.58 -3.34 -15.07
C LYS A 391 26.82 -3.41 -15.96
N LYS A 392 26.70 -3.95 -17.18
CA LYS A 392 27.80 -4.00 -18.16
C LYS A 392 28.29 -2.61 -18.55
N GLU A 393 27.37 -1.66 -18.75
CA GLU A 393 27.71 -0.28 -19.07
C GLU A 393 28.41 0.42 -17.91
N ARG A 394 27.95 0.20 -16.67
CA ARG A 394 28.59 0.72 -15.46
C ARG A 394 29.99 0.15 -15.29
N GLU A 395 30.16 -1.17 -15.41
CA GLU A 395 31.49 -1.81 -15.34
C GLU A 395 32.43 -1.30 -16.43
N ALA A 396 31.92 -1.05 -17.64
CA ALA A 396 32.71 -0.46 -18.73
C ALA A 396 33.11 0.99 -18.43
N ARG A 397 32.23 1.78 -17.81
CA ARG A 397 32.52 3.16 -17.39
C ARG A 397 33.53 3.19 -16.26
N ASP A 398 33.37 2.35 -15.25
CA ASP A 398 34.26 2.29 -14.08
C ASP A 398 35.67 1.87 -14.52
N LYS A 399 35.80 0.91 -15.46
CA LYS A 399 37.08 0.55 -16.09
C LYS A 399 37.72 1.68 -16.91
N LYS A 400 36.92 2.55 -17.54
CA LYS A 400 37.46 3.72 -18.26
C LYS A 400 37.99 4.75 -17.27
N VAL A 401 37.25 5.03 -16.20
CA VAL A 401 37.67 5.96 -15.13
C VAL A 401 38.94 5.47 -14.45
N GLU A 402 39.04 4.17 -14.18
CA GLU A 402 40.26 3.57 -13.59
C GLU A 402 41.47 3.74 -14.53
N LYS A 403 41.32 3.44 -15.82
CA LYS A 403 42.37 3.67 -16.83
C LYS A 403 42.77 5.15 -16.98
N GLU A 404 41.82 6.08 -16.85
CA GLU A 404 42.11 7.51 -16.87
C GLU A 404 42.89 7.95 -15.63
N LYS A 405 42.51 7.49 -14.43
CA LYS A 405 43.25 7.73 -13.19
C LYS A 405 44.67 7.15 -13.23
N GLU A 406 44.83 5.95 -13.78
CA GLU A 406 46.16 5.35 -14.00
C GLU A 406 47.03 6.18 -14.95
N ARG A 407 46.45 6.71 -16.03
CA ARG A 407 47.15 7.60 -16.98
C ARG A 407 47.51 8.94 -16.37
N GLU A 408 46.66 9.51 -15.54
CA GLU A 408 46.94 10.76 -14.81
C GLU A 408 48.03 10.57 -13.76
N ALA A 409 47.99 9.47 -12.99
CA ALA A 409 49.03 9.12 -12.03
C ALA A 409 50.39 8.84 -12.70
N ALA A 410 50.38 8.25 -13.91
CA ALA A 410 51.61 8.08 -14.70
C ALA A 410 52.18 9.42 -15.18
N LYS A 411 51.33 10.36 -15.62
CA LYS A 411 51.76 11.71 -16.02
C LYS A 411 52.27 12.55 -14.84
N GLU A 412 51.75 12.33 -13.64
CA GLU A 412 52.20 13.04 -12.44
C GLU A 412 53.57 12.54 -11.95
N LYS A 413 53.89 11.26 -12.16
CA LYS A 413 55.24 10.70 -11.93
C LYS A 413 56.28 11.16 -12.95
N ASP A 414 55.86 11.57 -14.15
CA ASP A 414 56.73 12.06 -15.23
C ASP A 414 56.98 13.58 -15.19
N LYS A 415 56.47 14.30 -14.19
CA LYS A 415 56.86 15.71 -13.98
C LYS A 415 58.30 15.77 -13.47
N PRO A 416 59.23 16.47 -14.16
CA PRO A 416 60.61 16.57 -13.70
C PRO A 416 60.65 17.31 -12.36
N GLN A 417 61.29 16.71 -11.35
CA GLN A 417 61.74 17.42 -10.16
C GLN A 417 62.63 18.57 -10.63
N SER A 418 62.18 19.82 -10.46
CA SER A 418 63.03 20.98 -10.67
C SER A 418 64.20 20.87 -9.70
N THR A 419 65.37 20.55 -10.22
CA THR A 419 66.65 20.58 -9.52
C THR A 419 66.92 22.02 -9.08
N ALA A 420 66.60 22.32 -7.82
CA ALA A 420 67.15 23.47 -7.12
C ALA A 420 68.53 23.07 -6.58
N ASP A 421 69.53 22.99 -7.46
CA ASP A 421 70.93 22.97 -7.04
C ASP A 421 71.87 23.48 -8.14
N GLY A 422 72.56 24.58 -7.84
CA GLY A 422 73.90 24.87 -8.37
C GLY A 422 74.05 25.81 -9.58
N ALA A 423 74.13 27.12 -9.35
CA ALA A 423 75.01 28.00 -10.15
C ALA A 423 75.59 29.14 -9.28
N ARG A 424 76.83 28.94 -8.85
CA ARG A 424 77.69 29.91 -8.15
C ARG A 424 78.37 30.87 -9.14
N GLN A 425 78.51 32.13 -8.71
CA GLN A 425 79.57 33.12 -9.03
C GLN A 425 79.62 33.87 -10.37
N ARG A 426 79.59 35.22 -10.29
CA ARG A 426 80.63 36.21 -10.71
C ARG A 426 80.10 37.63 -10.44
N LYS A 427 80.66 38.43 -9.51
CA LYS A 427 81.90 39.26 -9.51
C LYS A 427 81.50 40.74 -9.48
N GLY A 428 82.10 41.54 -8.58
CA GLY A 428 82.32 42.96 -8.85
C GLY A 428 82.41 43.92 -7.66
N LYS A 429 83.64 44.04 -7.12
CA LYS A 429 84.26 45.16 -6.37
C LYS A 429 83.69 45.59 -5.02
#